data_AF-A0A939XCY9-F1
#
_entry.id   AF-A0A939XCY9-F1
#
_cell.length_a   1.000
_cell.length_b   1.000
_cell.length_c   1.000
_cell.angle_alpha   90.00
_cell.angle_beta   90.00
_cell.angle_gamma   90.00
#
_symmetry.space_group_name_H-M   'P 1'
#
loop_
_entity.id
_entity.type
_entity.pdbx_description
1 polymer ?
#
loop_
_entity_poly.entity_id
_entity_poly.type
_entity_poly.pdbx_seq_one_letter_code
_entity_poly.pdbx_strand_id
1 'polypeptide(L)'
;MSQRTTTRNNSRRSSRLHTAHPAILTVGFVLGVLLHPLSIGFSEKFMSPMQEVFLFSVAIGLTLLMFLLSKSHFLCSFLQAGGLLCNAAVFTINRLQFGWSDFLQHMDYEWWFRIILMWVGGVSVTILIRLFAHKKWNAPHIRKSFGKGFMVSSIVFCILYIFLLLDLFVFQRSAYADPAATLNLIPFKGAFKTYWPHIKSGRFTDGIFVQFFGNLLIFAPLGFYLQLWWRNHKNKWILCLIPVVLAAVIEGCQYIFKIGQSDIDDLWMNVVGFFLGVLAAMILDAIRKLVTDGKEKTIFSFR
;
A
#
# COMPACT_ATOMS: atom_id res chain seq x y z
N MET A 1 16.38 -30.14 -39.81
CA MET A 1 15.19 -29.27 -40.04
C MET A 1 14.04 -29.47 -39.02
N SER A 2 13.98 -30.57 -38.27
CA SER A 2 12.89 -30.91 -37.32
C SER A 2 12.89 -30.15 -35.97
N GLN A 3 14.03 -29.64 -35.48
CA GLN A 3 14.10 -28.94 -34.18
C GLN A 3 13.62 -27.46 -34.21
N ARG A 4 13.59 -26.81 -35.39
CA ARG A 4 13.11 -25.42 -35.52
C ARG A 4 11.59 -25.30 -35.52
N THR A 5 10.87 -26.35 -35.90
CA THR A 5 9.40 -26.37 -35.94
C THR A 5 8.79 -26.63 -34.55
N THR A 6 9.42 -27.46 -33.71
CA THR A 6 8.98 -27.72 -32.33
C THR A 6 9.16 -26.51 -31.41
N THR A 7 10.27 -25.77 -31.52
CA THR A 7 10.50 -24.52 -30.76
C THR A 7 9.52 -23.40 -31.14
N ARG A 8 9.19 -23.28 -32.43
CA ARG A 8 8.22 -22.27 -32.93
C ARG A 8 6.77 -22.61 -32.57
N ASN A 9 6.44 -23.89 -32.44
CA ASN A 9 5.13 -24.33 -31.96
C ASN A 9 4.97 -24.15 -30.45
N ASN A 10 6.02 -24.39 -29.65
CA ASN A 10 5.96 -24.13 -28.21
C ASN A 10 5.87 -22.64 -27.88
N SER A 11 6.52 -21.77 -28.64
CA SER A 11 6.38 -20.32 -28.45
C SER A 11 4.97 -19.83 -28.79
N ARG A 12 4.37 -20.31 -29.90
CA ARG A 12 2.98 -20.01 -30.29
C ARG A 12 1.92 -20.62 -29.36
N ARG A 13 2.19 -21.79 -28.77
CA ARG A 13 1.28 -22.41 -27.77
C ARG A 13 1.35 -21.69 -26.42
N SER A 14 2.53 -21.20 -26.03
CA SER A 14 2.67 -20.33 -24.84
C SER A 14 2.02 -18.96 -25.04
N SER A 15 2.06 -18.39 -26.24
CA SER A 15 1.41 -17.10 -26.52
C SER A 15 -0.12 -17.20 -26.57
N ARG A 16 -0.68 -18.34 -27.01
CA ARG A 16 -2.14 -18.59 -26.98
C ARG A 16 -2.69 -18.90 -25.59
N LEU A 17 -1.87 -19.35 -24.64
CA LEU A 17 -2.32 -19.61 -23.26
C LEU A 17 -2.51 -18.34 -22.42
N HIS A 18 -2.15 -17.16 -22.94
CA HIS A 18 -2.04 -15.93 -22.14
C HIS A 18 -2.91 -14.76 -22.61
N THR A 19 -3.63 -14.87 -23.72
CA THR A 19 -4.78 -13.98 -23.94
C THR A 19 -5.90 -14.48 -23.03
N ALA A 20 -6.08 -13.82 -21.88
CA ALA A 20 -7.20 -14.10 -20.99
C ALA A 20 -8.48 -14.11 -21.84
N HIS A 21 -9.26 -15.18 -21.72
CA HIS A 21 -10.51 -15.33 -22.46
C HIS A 21 -11.35 -14.05 -22.25
N PRO A 22 -12.05 -13.52 -23.27
CA PRO A 22 -12.84 -12.29 -23.12
C PRO A 22 -13.73 -12.29 -21.87
N ALA A 23 -14.35 -13.44 -21.57
CA ALA A 23 -15.13 -13.65 -20.34
C ALA A 23 -14.33 -13.42 -19.04
N ILE A 24 -13.07 -13.86 -18.96
CA ILE A 24 -12.20 -13.65 -17.78
C ILE A 24 -11.84 -12.17 -17.65
N LEU A 25 -11.63 -11.46 -18.77
CA LEU A 25 -11.39 -10.02 -18.75
C LEU A 25 -12.64 -9.25 -18.31
N THR A 26 -13.82 -9.62 -18.79
CA THR A 26 -15.09 -9.02 -18.37
C THR A 26 -15.37 -9.24 -16.89
N VAL A 27 -15.25 -10.49 -16.42
CA VAL A 27 -15.42 -10.81 -14.99
C VAL A 27 -14.37 -10.09 -14.15
N GLY A 28 -13.11 -10.08 -14.62
CA GLY A 28 -12.02 -9.35 -13.97
C GLY A 28 -12.33 -7.86 -13.84
N PHE A 29 -12.81 -7.23 -14.90
CA PHE A 29 -13.21 -5.83 -14.89
C PHE A 29 -14.29 -5.54 -13.84
N VAL A 30 -15.35 -6.36 -13.79
CA VAL A 30 -16.43 -6.18 -12.78
C VAL A 30 -15.86 -6.27 -11.37
N LEU A 31 -15.07 -7.31 -11.07
CA LEU A 31 -14.56 -7.55 -9.72
C LEU A 31 -13.50 -6.54 -9.29
N GLY A 32 -12.60 -6.15 -10.20
CA GLY A 32 -11.50 -5.21 -9.90
C GLY A 32 -11.93 -3.76 -9.91
N VAL A 33 -12.72 -3.34 -10.91
CA VAL A 33 -13.01 -1.92 -11.15
C VAL A 33 -14.31 -1.50 -10.48
N LEU A 34 -15.38 -2.31 -10.55
CA LEU A 34 -16.71 -1.89 -10.12
C LEU A 34 -17.06 -2.31 -8.69
N LEU A 35 -16.66 -3.52 -8.29
CA LEU A 35 -17.01 -4.00 -6.94
C LEU A 35 -16.27 -3.29 -5.83
N HIS A 36 -15.06 -2.77 -6.10
CA HIS A 36 -14.29 -2.06 -5.09
C HIS A 36 -15.02 -0.79 -4.58
N PRO A 37 -15.43 0.17 -5.44
CA PRO A 37 -16.24 1.32 -5.01
C PRO A 37 -17.57 0.94 -4.37
N LEU A 38 -18.26 -0.08 -4.91
CA LEU A 38 -19.51 -0.57 -4.34
C LEU A 38 -19.32 -1.11 -2.92
N SER A 39 -18.21 -1.81 -2.66
CA SER A 39 -17.92 -2.33 -1.32
C SER A 39 -17.59 -1.22 -0.32
N ILE A 40 -16.96 -0.11 -0.74
CA ILE A 40 -16.78 1.07 0.12
C ILE A 40 -18.14 1.67 0.49
N GLY A 41 -19.01 1.93 -0.49
CA GLY A 41 -20.35 2.46 -0.22
C GLY A 41 -21.20 1.53 0.66
N PHE A 42 -21.06 0.22 0.53
CA PHE A 42 -21.73 -0.73 1.43
C PHE A 42 -21.12 -0.72 2.84
N SER A 43 -19.79 -0.54 2.95
CA SER A 43 -19.09 -0.55 4.24
C SER A 43 -19.54 0.58 5.16
N GLU A 44 -20.00 1.71 4.63
CA GLU A 44 -20.49 2.85 5.42
C GLU A 44 -21.66 2.51 6.36
N LYS A 45 -22.31 1.35 6.16
CA LYS A 45 -23.38 0.85 7.04
C LYS A 45 -22.89 0.23 8.35
N PHE A 46 -21.60 -0.09 8.48
CA PHE A 46 -21.03 -0.66 9.70
C PHE A 46 -20.34 0.40 10.56
N MET A 47 -19.95 0.07 11.79
CA MET A 47 -19.08 0.92 12.61
C MET A 47 -17.63 0.43 12.48
N SER A 48 -16.64 1.32 12.60
CA SER A 48 -15.24 0.91 12.75
C SER A 48 -15.09 0.06 14.04
N PRO A 49 -14.33 -1.06 14.04
CA PRO A 49 -13.44 -1.57 12.99
C PRO A 49 -14.09 -2.57 12.00
N MET A 50 -15.41 -2.81 12.08
CA MET A 50 -16.07 -3.81 11.21
C MET A 50 -16.06 -3.40 9.74
N GLN A 51 -16.10 -2.11 9.44
CA GLN A 51 -16.01 -1.59 8.07
C GLN A 51 -14.68 -2.03 7.42
N GLU A 52 -13.58 -1.84 8.13
CA GLU A 52 -12.21 -2.12 7.73
C GLU A 52 -12.01 -3.62 7.52
N VAL A 53 -12.48 -4.43 8.48
CA VAL A 53 -12.43 -5.90 8.39
C VAL A 53 -13.22 -6.40 7.17
N PHE A 54 -14.41 -5.82 6.91
CA PHE A 54 -15.21 -6.16 5.74
C PHE A 54 -14.47 -5.82 4.44
N LEU A 55 -13.94 -4.59 4.31
CA LEU A 55 -13.23 -4.15 3.10
C LEU A 55 -11.98 -4.98 2.81
N PHE A 56 -11.21 -5.29 3.86
CA PHE A 56 -10.03 -6.16 3.75
C PHE A 56 -10.41 -7.57 3.30
N SER A 57 -11.47 -8.14 3.87
CA SER A 57 -11.99 -9.47 3.53
C SER A 57 -12.50 -9.55 2.09
N VAL A 58 -13.24 -8.53 1.64
CA VAL A 58 -13.73 -8.41 0.26
C VAL A 58 -12.55 -8.35 -0.70
N ALA A 59 -11.54 -7.50 -0.44
CA ALA A 59 -10.38 -7.39 -1.32
C ALA A 59 -9.59 -8.71 -1.45
N ILE A 60 -9.44 -9.45 -0.34
CA ILE A 60 -8.87 -10.80 -0.33
C ILE A 60 -9.70 -11.75 -1.20
N GLY A 61 -11.01 -11.82 -0.96
CA GLY A 61 -11.93 -12.71 -1.65
C GLY A 61 -11.95 -12.47 -3.16
N LEU A 62 -12.06 -11.21 -3.58
CA LEU A 62 -12.04 -10.80 -4.99
C LEU A 62 -10.72 -11.18 -5.67
N THR A 63 -9.59 -10.93 -4.99
CA THR A 63 -8.28 -11.28 -5.53
C THR A 63 -8.10 -12.79 -5.65
N LEU A 64 -8.49 -13.56 -4.63
CA LEU A 64 -8.42 -15.02 -4.65
C LEU A 64 -9.28 -15.59 -5.77
N LEU A 65 -10.53 -15.14 -5.89
CA LEU A 65 -11.42 -15.54 -6.97
C LEU A 65 -10.79 -15.26 -8.34
N MET A 66 -10.20 -14.07 -8.52
CA MET A 66 -9.50 -13.70 -9.75
C MET A 66 -8.27 -14.52 -10.04
N PHE A 67 -7.52 -14.86 -9.00
CA PHE A 67 -6.41 -15.76 -9.17
C PHE A 67 -6.89 -17.15 -9.56
N LEU A 68 -7.98 -17.65 -8.96
CA LEU A 68 -8.53 -18.96 -9.25
C LEU A 68 -9.03 -19.09 -10.70
N LEU A 69 -9.71 -18.07 -11.23
CA LEU A 69 -10.23 -18.06 -12.60
C LEU A 69 -9.12 -17.85 -13.65
N SER A 70 -8.19 -16.94 -13.41
CA SER A 70 -7.20 -16.53 -14.42
C SER A 70 -5.85 -17.23 -14.32
N LYS A 71 -5.51 -17.76 -13.14
CA LYS A 71 -4.16 -18.24 -12.78
C LYS A 71 -3.04 -17.23 -13.07
N SER A 72 -3.35 -15.93 -13.08
CA SER A 72 -2.43 -14.86 -13.49
C SER A 72 -2.26 -13.82 -12.37
N HIS A 73 -1.05 -13.77 -11.79
CA HIS A 73 -0.69 -12.73 -10.82
C HIS A 73 -0.76 -11.32 -11.44
N PHE A 74 -0.37 -11.20 -12.72
CA PHE A 74 -0.45 -9.94 -13.44
C PHE A 74 -1.89 -9.42 -13.52
N LEU A 75 -2.84 -10.29 -13.89
CA LEU A 75 -4.24 -9.86 -14.01
C LEU A 75 -4.82 -9.46 -12.66
N CYS A 76 -4.57 -10.23 -11.59
CA CYS A 76 -4.97 -9.86 -10.23
C CYS A 76 -4.46 -8.47 -9.83
N SER A 77 -3.17 -8.21 -10.04
CA SER A 77 -2.54 -6.95 -9.65
C SER A 77 -3.02 -5.78 -10.51
N PHE A 78 -3.23 -6.00 -11.81
CA PHE A 78 -3.78 -5.00 -12.73
C PHE A 78 -5.20 -4.58 -12.33
N LEU A 79 -6.04 -5.55 -11.97
CA LEU A 79 -7.40 -5.30 -11.53
C LEU A 79 -7.45 -4.57 -10.18
N GLN A 80 -6.57 -4.92 -9.24
CA GLN A 80 -6.42 -4.19 -7.98
C GLN A 80 -6.01 -2.73 -8.21
N ALA A 81 -5.05 -2.49 -9.11
CA ALA A 81 -4.62 -1.15 -9.50
C ALA A 81 -5.77 -0.36 -10.15
N GLY A 82 -6.55 -1.00 -11.02
CA GLY A 82 -7.75 -0.42 -11.62
C GLY A 82 -8.82 -0.07 -10.57
N GLY A 83 -9.04 -0.95 -9.59
CA GLY A 83 -9.94 -0.70 -8.46
C GLY A 83 -9.49 0.48 -7.59
N LEU A 84 -8.19 0.60 -7.34
CA LEU A 84 -7.60 1.74 -6.64
C LEU A 84 -7.92 3.06 -7.35
N LEU A 85 -7.69 3.11 -8.66
CA LEU A 85 -7.99 4.28 -9.48
C LEU A 85 -9.47 4.58 -9.56
N CYS A 86 -10.32 3.56 -9.66
CA CYS A 86 -11.77 3.74 -9.72
C CYS A 86 -12.30 4.29 -8.40
N ASN A 87 -11.85 3.76 -7.26
CA ASN A 87 -12.18 4.33 -5.95
C ASN A 87 -11.76 5.80 -5.88
N ALA A 88 -10.52 6.11 -6.27
CA ALA A 88 -10.02 7.48 -6.26
C ALA A 88 -10.82 8.42 -7.15
N ALA A 89 -11.21 7.97 -8.34
CA ALA A 89 -12.07 8.73 -9.24
C ALA A 89 -13.46 8.97 -8.64
N VAL A 90 -14.10 7.93 -8.08
CA VAL A 90 -15.44 8.04 -7.47
C VAL A 90 -15.46 9.06 -6.34
N PHE A 91 -14.46 9.01 -5.45
CA PHE A 91 -14.34 10.00 -4.39
C PHE A 91 -14.10 11.41 -4.91
N THR A 92 -13.21 11.54 -5.88
CA THR A 92 -12.91 12.84 -6.49
C THR A 92 -14.18 13.44 -7.08
N ILE A 93 -14.98 12.66 -7.83
CA ILE A 93 -16.27 13.09 -8.38
C ILE A 93 -17.25 13.46 -7.25
N ASN A 94 -17.38 12.61 -6.24
CA ASN A 94 -18.27 12.83 -5.09
C ASN A 94 -17.87 14.02 -4.22
N ARG A 95 -16.62 14.48 -4.27
CA ARG A 95 -16.18 15.65 -3.51
C ARG A 95 -16.16 16.92 -4.34
N LEU A 96 -15.85 16.84 -5.64
CA LEU A 96 -15.89 17.99 -6.55
C LEU A 96 -17.29 18.60 -6.69
N GLN A 97 -18.36 17.86 -6.41
CA GLN A 97 -19.72 18.42 -6.35
C GLN A 97 -19.89 19.52 -5.28
N PHE A 98 -19.03 19.55 -4.26
CA PHE A 98 -19.02 20.57 -3.21
C PHE A 98 -18.03 21.72 -3.48
N GLY A 99 -17.34 21.70 -4.63
CA GLY A 99 -16.39 22.73 -5.05
C GLY A 99 -14.92 22.39 -4.80
N TRP A 100 -14.02 23.10 -5.51
CA TRP A 100 -12.58 22.82 -5.49
C TRP A 100 -11.91 23.13 -4.14
N SER A 101 -12.40 24.15 -3.44
CA SER A 101 -11.90 24.51 -2.10
C SER A 101 -12.26 23.46 -1.06
N ASP A 102 -13.48 22.91 -1.12
CA ASP A 102 -13.96 21.88 -0.19
C ASP A 102 -13.21 20.56 -0.40
N PHE A 103 -12.97 20.20 -1.66
CA PHE A 103 -12.20 19.01 -2.03
C PHE A 103 -10.80 18.95 -1.39
N LEU A 104 -10.09 20.08 -1.35
CA LEU A 104 -8.74 20.16 -0.79
C LEU A 104 -8.72 20.27 0.75
N GLN A 105 -9.83 20.71 1.36
CA GLN A 105 -9.88 20.97 2.81
C GLN A 105 -10.51 19.82 3.62
N HIS A 106 -11.35 18.97 3.00
CA HIS A 106 -12.09 17.89 3.69
C HIS A 106 -11.79 16.49 3.15
N MET A 107 -10.50 16.19 2.91
CA MET A 107 -10.08 14.82 2.63
C MET A 107 -10.13 13.97 3.90
N ASP A 108 -11.15 13.14 4.05
CA ASP A 108 -11.25 12.24 5.20
C ASP A 108 -10.11 11.21 5.16
N TYR A 109 -9.19 11.27 6.13
CA TYR A 109 -8.08 10.32 6.24
C TYR A 109 -8.56 8.86 6.32
N GLU A 110 -9.78 8.65 6.83
CA GLU A 110 -10.43 7.33 6.86
C GLU A 110 -10.63 6.75 5.47
N TRP A 111 -10.99 7.58 4.49
CA TRP A 111 -11.23 7.12 3.14
C TRP A 111 -9.92 6.65 2.47
N TRP A 112 -8.85 7.42 2.66
CA TRP A 112 -7.51 7.04 2.23
C TRP A 112 -7.07 5.72 2.88
N PHE A 113 -7.28 5.60 4.18
CA PHE A 113 -6.98 4.39 4.93
C PHE A 113 -7.73 3.18 4.36
N ARG A 114 -9.03 3.31 4.06
CA ARG A 114 -9.86 2.24 3.50
C ARG A 114 -9.38 1.78 2.13
N ILE A 115 -9.02 2.69 1.23
CA ILE A 115 -8.48 2.32 -0.09
C ILE A 115 -7.15 1.60 0.03
N ILE A 116 -6.26 2.12 0.87
CA ILE A 116 -4.97 1.49 1.12
C ILE A 116 -5.18 0.09 1.71
N LEU A 117 -6.11 -0.06 2.65
CA LEU A 117 -6.43 -1.34 3.26
C LEU A 117 -6.93 -2.38 2.23
N MET A 118 -7.81 -1.97 1.32
CA MET A 118 -8.25 -2.85 0.22
C MET A 118 -7.09 -3.27 -0.68
N TRP A 119 -6.20 -2.33 -1.02
CA TRP A 119 -5.01 -2.63 -1.81
C TRP A 119 -4.06 -3.61 -1.09
N VAL A 120 -3.79 -3.37 0.19
CA VAL A 120 -2.98 -4.27 1.03
C VAL A 120 -3.60 -5.66 1.07
N GLY A 121 -4.93 -5.76 1.25
CA GLY A 121 -5.65 -7.02 1.21
C GLY A 121 -5.43 -7.77 -0.10
N GLY A 122 -5.60 -7.12 -1.24
CA GLY A 122 -5.39 -7.75 -2.54
C GLY A 122 -3.92 -8.12 -2.82
N VAL A 123 -2.99 -7.22 -2.55
CA VAL A 123 -1.56 -7.48 -2.79
C VAL A 123 -1.05 -8.58 -1.87
N SER A 124 -1.48 -8.64 -0.62
CA SER A 124 -1.09 -9.68 0.34
C SER A 124 -1.41 -11.08 -0.18
N VAL A 125 -2.55 -11.28 -0.83
CA VAL A 125 -2.91 -12.56 -1.47
C VAL A 125 -1.91 -12.94 -2.56
N THR A 126 -1.59 -12.00 -3.46
CA THR A 126 -0.63 -12.28 -4.55
C THR A 126 0.77 -12.57 -4.01
N ILE A 127 1.18 -11.89 -2.94
CA ILE A 127 2.44 -12.14 -2.24
C ILE A 127 2.40 -13.53 -1.61
N LEU A 128 1.35 -13.89 -0.87
CA LEU A 128 1.23 -15.19 -0.20
C LEU A 128 1.25 -16.36 -1.18
N ILE A 129 0.50 -16.27 -2.28
CA ILE A 129 0.52 -17.27 -3.35
C ILE A 129 1.94 -17.42 -3.90
N ARG A 130 2.62 -16.30 -4.15
CA ARG A 130 3.99 -16.28 -4.65
C ARG A 130 4.99 -16.83 -3.64
N LEU A 131 4.79 -16.52 -2.36
CA LEU A 131 5.66 -16.88 -1.24
C LEU A 131 5.77 -18.39 -1.12
N PHE A 132 4.64 -19.09 -1.17
CA PHE A 132 4.53 -20.55 -1.06
C PHE A 132 4.51 -21.29 -2.41
N ALA A 133 4.79 -20.60 -3.53
CA ALA A 133 4.80 -21.23 -4.84
C ALA A 133 5.99 -22.21 -5.00
N HIS A 134 5.68 -23.47 -5.32
CA HIS A 134 6.63 -24.55 -5.59
C HIS A 134 6.45 -25.20 -6.98
N LYS A 135 7.51 -25.87 -7.46
CA LYS A 135 7.54 -26.67 -8.70
C LYS A 135 6.95 -25.87 -9.88
N LYS A 136 5.84 -26.35 -10.46
CA LYS A 136 5.15 -25.73 -11.62
C LYS A 136 4.69 -24.30 -11.36
N TRP A 137 4.35 -23.95 -10.11
CA TRP A 137 3.91 -22.60 -9.72
C TRP A 137 5.07 -21.62 -9.56
N ASN A 138 6.32 -22.11 -9.62
CA ASN A 138 7.52 -21.31 -9.52
C ASN A 138 8.29 -21.21 -10.86
N ALA A 139 7.61 -21.48 -11.97
CA ALA A 139 8.21 -21.37 -13.28
C ALA A 139 8.60 -19.91 -13.61
N PRO A 140 9.65 -19.67 -14.42
CA PRO A 140 10.14 -18.31 -14.71
C PRO A 140 9.06 -17.34 -15.24
N HIS A 141 8.13 -17.82 -16.07
CA HIS A 141 7.04 -17.00 -16.60
C HIS A 141 6.05 -16.55 -15.51
N ILE A 142 5.79 -17.37 -14.48
CA ILE A 142 4.94 -17.02 -13.34
C ILE A 142 5.63 -15.96 -12.49
N ARG A 143 6.94 -16.11 -12.24
CA ARG A 143 7.74 -15.11 -11.52
C ARG A 143 7.70 -13.75 -12.23
N LYS A 144 7.85 -13.75 -13.55
CA LYS A 144 7.77 -12.54 -14.38
C LYS A 144 6.36 -11.92 -14.38
N SER A 145 5.32 -12.74 -14.42
CA SER A 145 3.92 -12.30 -14.29
C SER A 145 3.68 -11.61 -12.94
N PHE A 146 4.14 -12.22 -11.84
CA PHE A 146 4.10 -11.62 -10.50
C PHE A 146 4.89 -10.31 -10.44
N GLY A 147 6.15 -10.30 -10.87
CA GLY A 147 6.99 -9.11 -10.80
C GLY A 147 6.42 -7.92 -11.57
N LYS A 148 5.91 -8.14 -12.79
CA LYS A 148 5.23 -7.10 -13.57
C LYS A 148 3.93 -6.63 -12.93
N GLY A 149 3.11 -7.57 -12.45
CA GLY A 149 1.83 -7.24 -11.82
C GLY A 149 2.03 -6.41 -10.56
N PHE A 150 2.90 -6.90 -9.68
CA PHE A 150 3.28 -6.21 -8.46
C PHE A 150 3.83 -4.82 -8.76
N MET A 151 4.72 -4.67 -9.74
CA MET A 151 5.27 -3.37 -10.14
C MET A 151 4.19 -2.39 -10.60
N VAL A 152 3.28 -2.82 -11.48
CA VAL A 152 2.18 -1.95 -11.96
C VAL A 152 1.29 -1.51 -10.81
N SER A 153 0.85 -2.44 -9.97
CA SER A 153 0.02 -2.14 -8.80
C SER A 153 0.73 -1.23 -7.80
N SER A 154 2.03 -1.44 -7.60
CA SER A 154 2.86 -0.61 -6.72
C SER A 154 3.03 0.81 -7.25
N ILE A 155 3.19 1.01 -8.56
CA ILE A 155 3.30 2.34 -9.16
C ILE A 155 2.01 3.15 -8.92
N VAL A 156 0.86 2.53 -9.17
CA VAL A 156 -0.44 3.17 -8.94
C VAL A 156 -0.63 3.50 -7.45
N PHE A 157 -0.28 2.57 -6.56
CA PHE A 157 -0.26 2.82 -5.13
C PHE A 157 0.67 3.98 -4.76
N CYS A 158 1.91 4.02 -5.26
CA CYS A 158 2.88 5.07 -4.94
C CYS A 158 2.37 6.46 -5.36
N ILE A 159 1.68 6.57 -6.50
CA ILE A 159 1.08 7.83 -6.93
C ILE A 159 0.03 8.29 -5.91
N LEU A 160 -0.93 7.42 -5.56
CA LEU A 160 -1.96 7.76 -4.57
C LEU A 160 -1.38 8.00 -3.18
N TYR A 161 -0.35 7.26 -2.80
CA TYR A 161 0.36 7.42 -1.54
C TYR A 161 1.08 8.78 -1.46
N ILE A 162 1.69 9.26 -2.55
CA ILE A 162 2.26 10.62 -2.59
C ILE A 162 1.15 11.66 -2.41
N PHE A 163 0.00 11.50 -3.08
CA PHE A 163 -1.15 12.38 -2.87
C PHE A 163 -1.63 12.35 -1.42
N LEU A 164 -1.73 11.18 -0.79
CA LEU A 164 -2.04 11.03 0.63
C LEU A 164 -1.06 11.79 1.53
N LEU A 165 0.25 11.64 1.27
CA LEU A 165 1.26 12.34 2.08
C LEU A 165 1.13 13.86 1.95
N LEU A 166 0.91 14.37 0.74
CA LEU A 166 0.69 15.80 0.52
C LEU A 166 -0.58 16.27 1.21
N ASP A 167 -1.63 15.48 1.17
CA ASP A 167 -2.89 15.77 1.86
C ASP A 167 -2.71 15.84 3.38
N LEU A 168 -2.17 14.80 4.00
CA LEU A 168 -1.99 14.74 5.46
C LEU A 168 -0.98 15.76 6.00
N PHE A 169 0.13 15.97 5.31
CA PHE A 169 1.22 16.80 5.83
C PHE A 169 1.15 18.27 5.38
N VAL A 170 0.45 18.58 4.28
CA VAL A 170 0.37 19.94 3.72
C VAL A 170 -1.06 20.45 3.76
N PHE A 171 -2.00 19.83 3.03
CA PHE A 171 -3.33 20.41 2.82
C PHE A 171 -4.17 20.44 4.09
N GLN A 172 -4.34 19.30 4.76
CA GLN A 172 -5.13 19.22 5.99
C GLN A 172 -4.55 20.08 7.10
N ARG A 173 -3.23 20.10 7.22
CA ARG A 173 -2.53 20.88 8.24
C ARG A 173 -2.65 22.38 7.96
N SER A 174 -2.60 22.80 6.68
CA SER A 174 -2.68 24.22 6.30
C SER A 174 -4.03 24.86 6.63
N ALA A 175 -5.10 24.05 6.68
CA ALA A 175 -6.44 24.51 7.08
C ALA A 175 -6.51 24.90 8.57
N TYR A 176 -5.59 24.41 9.41
CA TYR A 176 -5.50 24.69 10.85
C TYR A 176 -4.27 25.50 11.23
N ALA A 177 -3.80 26.37 10.32
CA ALA A 177 -2.64 27.23 10.60
C ALA A 177 -2.88 28.07 11.87
N ASP A 178 -2.14 27.75 12.93
CA ASP A 178 -2.25 28.40 14.23
C ASP A 178 -1.05 29.35 14.43
N PRO A 179 -1.29 30.65 14.67
CA PRO A 179 -0.24 31.59 15.02
C PRO A 179 0.63 31.17 16.22
N ALA A 180 0.09 30.33 17.10
CA ALA A 180 0.74 29.81 18.31
C ALA A 180 1.59 28.55 18.09
N ALA A 181 1.88 28.18 16.83
CA ALA A 181 2.71 27.02 16.43
C ALA A 181 3.69 26.57 17.51
N THR A 182 3.38 25.42 18.13
CA THR A 182 4.16 24.88 19.25
C THR A 182 5.21 23.92 18.73
N LEU A 183 6.35 23.90 19.42
CA LEU A 183 7.46 23.00 19.14
C LEU A 183 7.73 22.16 20.38
N ASN A 184 7.43 20.86 20.30
CA ASN A 184 7.81 19.91 21.33
C ASN A 184 9.06 19.13 20.88
N LEU A 185 10.20 19.44 21.51
CA LEU A 185 11.45 18.68 21.33
C LEU A 185 11.73 17.70 22.46
N ILE A 186 10.84 17.60 23.46
CA ILE A 186 11.03 16.70 24.59
C ILE A 186 10.31 15.38 24.28
N PRO A 187 11.05 14.26 24.14
CA PRO A 187 10.44 12.97 23.86
C PRO A 187 9.41 12.59 24.93
N PHE A 188 8.36 11.92 24.49
CA PHE A 188 7.24 11.41 25.28
C PHE A 188 6.35 12.47 25.93
N LYS A 189 6.51 13.76 25.60
CA LYS A 189 5.68 14.84 26.16
C LYS A 189 4.60 15.35 25.22
N GLY A 190 4.59 14.92 23.96
CA GLY A 190 3.60 15.30 22.97
C GLY A 190 2.64 14.15 22.69
N ALA A 191 2.68 13.58 21.48
CA ALA A 191 1.80 12.52 21.01
C ALA A 191 1.73 11.34 21.99
N PHE A 192 2.86 10.89 22.54
CA PHE A 192 2.84 9.79 23.51
C PHE A 192 2.11 10.16 24.81
N LYS A 193 2.35 11.35 25.35
CA LYS A 193 1.65 11.80 26.57
C LYS A 193 0.14 11.87 26.36
N THR A 194 -0.27 12.35 25.18
CA THR A 194 -1.66 12.52 24.81
C THR A 194 -2.34 11.18 24.56
N TYR A 195 -1.78 10.31 23.72
CA TYR A 195 -2.48 9.13 23.20
C TYR A 195 -2.23 7.84 24.00
N TRP A 196 -1.06 7.67 24.63
CA TRP A 196 -0.70 6.45 25.35
C TRP A 196 -1.66 6.06 26.49
N PRO A 197 -2.20 7.01 27.30
CA PRO A 197 -3.19 6.67 28.32
C PRO A 197 -4.48 6.09 27.75
N HIS A 198 -4.94 6.59 26.59
CA HIS A 198 -6.14 6.10 25.92
C HIS A 198 -5.94 4.66 25.44
N ILE A 199 -4.79 4.39 24.79
CA ILE A 199 -4.40 3.04 24.34
C ILE A 199 -4.40 2.04 25.50
N LYS A 200 -3.76 2.40 26.63
CA LYS A 200 -3.71 1.52 27.82
C LYS A 200 -5.09 1.26 28.43
N SER A 201 -5.99 2.22 28.36
CA SER A 201 -7.34 2.08 28.94
C SER A 201 -8.32 1.33 28.03
N GLY A 202 -7.91 0.91 26.83
CA GLY A 202 -8.78 0.26 25.85
C GLY A 202 -9.88 1.19 25.29
N ARG A 203 -9.83 2.49 25.62
CA ARG A 203 -10.77 3.51 25.13
C ARG A 203 -10.24 4.06 23.81
N PHE A 204 -10.48 3.29 22.75
CA PHE A 204 -10.27 3.72 21.37
C PHE A 204 -11.47 4.57 20.93
N THR A 205 -11.56 5.82 21.39
CA THR A 205 -12.50 6.78 20.80
C THR A 205 -12.13 7.09 19.34
N ASP A 206 -13.13 7.52 18.57
CA ASP A 206 -13.03 7.75 17.12
C ASP A 206 -11.81 8.61 16.75
N GLY A 207 -10.90 8.03 15.96
CA GLY A 207 -9.72 8.70 15.42
C GLY A 207 -8.42 8.61 16.24
N ILE A 208 -8.43 8.30 17.54
CA ILE A 208 -7.18 8.23 18.34
C ILE A 208 -6.27 7.10 17.86
N PHE A 209 -6.85 5.94 17.56
CA PHE A 209 -6.11 4.81 16.99
C PHE A 209 -5.46 5.21 15.66
N VAL A 210 -6.21 5.91 14.81
CA VAL A 210 -5.73 6.32 13.49
C VAL A 210 -4.69 7.43 13.59
N GLN A 211 -4.78 8.34 14.55
CA GLN A 211 -3.77 9.38 14.74
C GLN A 211 -2.44 8.79 15.22
N PHE A 212 -2.47 7.92 16.24
CA PHE A 212 -1.25 7.30 16.76
C PHE A 212 -0.66 6.29 15.77
N PHE A 213 -1.44 5.28 15.34
CA PHE A 213 -0.93 4.29 14.41
C PHE A 213 -0.76 4.84 12.99
N GLY A 214 -1.46 5.91 12.62
CA GLY A 214 -1.28 6.60 11.34
C GLY A 214 0.11 7.20 11.24
N ASN A 215 0.53 8.02 12.21
CA ASN A 215 1.89 8.56 12.24
C ASN A 215 2.96 7.46 12.30
N LEU A 216 2.68 6.35 12.99
CA LEU A 216 3.58 5.19 12.98
C LEU A 216 3.62 4.47 11.62
N LEU A 217 2.48 4.23 10.96
CA LEU A 217 2.41 3.34 9.81
C LEU A 217 2.54 4.08 8.47
N ILE A 218 2.38 5.39 8.44
CA ILE A 218 2.38 6.17 7.20
C ILE A 218 3.70 6.02 6.44
N PHE A 219 4.85 5.90 7.13
CA PHE A 219 6.16 5.69 6.49
C PHE A 219 6.49 4.21 6.19
N ALA A 220 5.68 3.24 6.63
CA ALA A 220 5.96 1.83 6.39
C ALA A 220 6.00 1.46 4.90
N PRO A 221 5.09 1.94 4.02
CA PRO A 221 5.20 1.69 2.58
C PRO A 221 6.50 2.24 1.99
N LEU A 222 6.94 3.43 2.44
CA LEU A 222 8.20 4.03 1.98
C LEU A 222 9.40 3.14 2.33
N GLY A 223 9.48 2.66 3.58
CA GLY A 223 10.54 1.75 4.01
C GLY A 223 10.53 0.41 3.30
N PHE A 224 9.34 -0.15 3.08
CA PHE A 224 9.16 -1.37 2.30
C PHE A 224 9.72 -1.22 0.89
N TYR A 225 9.25 -0.22 0.14
CA TYR A 225 9.72 -0.02 -1.24
C TYR A 225 11.20 0.34 -1.27
N LEU A 226 11.69 1.20 -0.39
CA LEU A 226 13.10 1.57 -0.43
C LEU A 226 14.00 0.36 -0.17
N GLN A 227 13.61 -0.57 0.72
CA GLN A 227 14.34 -1.83 0.89
C GLN A 227 14.34 -2.68 -0.39
N LEU A 228 13.22 -2.76 -1.12
CA LEU A 228 13.13 -3.51 -2.40
C LEU A 228 14.10 -2.96 -3.46
N TRP A 229 14.25 -1.63 -3.52
CA TRP A 229 15.13 -0.95 -4.47
C TRP A 229 16.60 -0.96 -4.01
N TRP A 230 16.85 -0.71 -2.73
CA TRP A 230 18.19 -0.45 -2.18
C TRP A 230 18.96 -1.71 -1.72
N ARG A 231 18.29 -2.87 -1.59
CA ARG A 231 18.93 -4.11 -1.09
C ARG A 231 20.18 -4.59 -1.85
N ASN A 232 20.35 -4.18 -3.10
CA ASN A 232 21.52 -4.54 -3.92
C ASN A 232 22.65 -3.50 -3.86
N HIS A 233 22.43 -2.37 -3.19
CA HIS A 233 23.44 -1.32 -3.04
C HIS A 233 24.37 -1.63 -1.87
N LYS A 234 25.65 -1.26 -2.01
CA LYS A 234 26.66 -1.45 -0.97
C LYS A 234 26.41 -0.54 0.25
N ASN A 235 25.87 0.66 0.03
CA ASN A 235 25.73 1.70 1.04
C ASN A 235 24.39 1.60 1.78
N LYS A 236 24.29 0.69 2.74
CA LYS A 236 23.06 0.48 3.52
C LYS A 236 22.76 1.59 4.53
N TRP A 237 23.75 2.39 4.92
CA TRP A 237 23.57 3.55 5.81
C TRP A 237 22.52 4.56 5.31
N ILE A 238 22.31 4.64 3.99
CA ILE A 238 21.30 5.50 3.38
C ILE A 238 19.88 5.13 3.84
N LEU A 239 19.60 3.84 4.08
CA LEU A 239 18.32 3.40 4.65
C LEU A 239 18.10 3.89 6.09
N CYS A 240 19.18 4.20 6.82
CA CYS A 240 19.08 4.73 8.18
C CYS A 240 18.89 6.24 8.20
N LEU A 241 19.51 6.96 7.26
CA LEU A 241 19.49 8.43 7.22
C LEU A 241 18.20 8.98 6.59
N ILE A 242 17.70 8.36 5.51
CA ILE A 242 16.52 8.85 4.78
C ILE A 242 15.30 9.08 5.67
N PRO A 243 14.83 8.12 6.51
CA PRO A 243 13.63 8.35 7.30
C PRO A 243 13.81 9.48 8.32
N VAL A 244 15.00 9.61 8.91
CA VAL A 244 15.30 10.67 9.89
C VAL A 244 15.29 12.04 9.22
N VAL A 245 15.98 12.18 8.08
CA VAL A 245 16.03 13.44 7.33
C VAL A 245 14.64 13.81 6.81
N LEU A 246 13.91 12.85 6.25
CA LEU A 246 12.58 13.11 5.70
C LEU A 246 11.59 13.55 6.79
N ALA A 247 11.55 12.83 7.92
CA ALA A 247 10.68 13.18 9.03
C ALA A 247 11.08 14.54 9.63
N ALA A 248 12.38 14.82 9.80
CA ALA A 248 12.86 16.13 10.26
C ALA A 248 12.49 17.29 9.31
N VAL A 249 12.53 17.06 8.00
CA VAL A 249 12.11 18.06 7.00
C VAL A 249 10.61 18.31 7.09
N ILE A 250 9.79 17.27 7.23
CA ILE A 250 8.33 17.42 7.39
C ILE A 250 8.02 18.23 8.65
N GLU A 251 8.55 17.83 9.81
CA GLU A 251 8.37 18.53 11.08
C GLU A 251 8.88 19.98 11.02
N GLY A 252 10.07 20.18 10.44
CA GLY A 252 10.67 21.50 10.26
C GLY A 252 9.82 22.41 9.37
N CYS A 253 9.27 21.89 8.26
CA CYS A 253 8.35 22.62 7.40
C CYS A 253 7.06 23.01 8.15
N GLN A 254 6.47 22.09 8.91
CA GLN A 254 5.27 22.36 9.71
C GLN A 254 5.50 23.50 10.71
N TYR A 255 6.65 23.50 11.37
CA TYR A 255 7.04 24.57 12.29
C TYR A 255 7.27 25.91 11.57
N ILE A 256 8.07 25.93 10.50
CA ILE A 256 8.42 27.15 9.74
C ILE A 256 7.18 27.81 9.14
N PHE A 257 6.31 27.01 8.52
CA PHE A 257 5.11 27.51 7.86
C PHE A 257 3.93 27.70 8.82
N LYS A 258 4.08 27.36 10.11
CA LYS A 258 3.04 27.44 11.15
C LYS A 258 1.77 26.67 10.78
N ILE A 259 1.98 25.53 10.15
CA ILE A 259 0.94 24.68 9.59
C ILE A 259 0.52 23.58 10.60
N GLY A 260 1.09 23.55 11.82
CA GLY A 260 0.67 22.61 12.85
C GLY A 260 1.51 22.69 14.13
N GLN A 261 1.37 21.65 14.96
CA GLN A 261 2.23 21.42 16.14
C GLN A 261 3.34 20.47 15.74
N SER A 262 4.59 20.92 15.82
CA SER A 262 5.73 20.05 15.52
C SER A 262 6.12 19.27 16.77
N ASP A 263 6.29 17.96 16.61
CA ASP A 263 6.51 17.03 17.71
C ASP A 263 7.59 16.01 17.39
N ILE A 264 8.61 15.95 18.24
CA ILE A 264 9.69 14.97 18.13
C ILE A 264 9.17 13.52 18.23
N ASP A 265 8.04 13.31 18.90
CA ASP A 265 7.41 12.00 19.00
C ASP A 265 6.91 11.52 17.61
N ASP A 266 6.34 12.41 16.80
CA ASP A 266 5.86 12.11 15.45
C ASP A 266 7.01 11.79 14.49
N LEU A 267 8.15 12.49 14.64
CA LEU A 267 9.38 12.17 13.92
C LEU A 267 9.82 10.73 14.21
N TRP A 268 9.91 10.35 15.48
CA TRP A 268 10.34 9.01 15.86
C TRP A 268 9.36 7.93 15.42
N MET A 269 8.06 8.19 15.51
CA MET A 269 7.03 7.28 15.04
C MET A 269 7.17 7.01 13.54
N ASN A 270 7.36 8.06 12.72
CA ASN A 270 7.61 7.93 11.30
C ASN A 270 8.89 7.11 11.00
N VAL A 271 9.97 7.35 11.75
CA VAL A 271 11.22 6.58 11.62
C VAL A 271 11.03 5.10 11.95
N VAL A 272 10.34 4.79 13.06
CA VAL A 272 10.03 3.41 13.43
C VAL A 272 9.15 2.76 12.36
N GLY A 273 8.15 3.48 11.87
CA GLY A 273 7.29 3.09 10.76
C GLY A 273 8.04 2.64 9.52
N PHE A 274 8.98 3.48 9.08
CA PHE A 274 9.86 3.16 7.98
C PHE A 274 10.59 1.83 8.21
N PHE A 275 11.17 1.63 9.39
CA PHE A 275 11.88 0.38 9.69
C PHE A 275 10.96 -0.84 9.79
N LEU A 276 9.70 -0.68 10.21
CA LEU A 276 8.71 -1.76 10.12
C LEU A 276 8.47 -2.19 8.67
N GLY A 277 8.43 -1.23 7.74
CA GLY A 277 8.38 -1.50 6.30
C GLY A 277 9.60 -2.26 5.78
N VAL A 278 10.79 -1.83 6.16
CA VAL A 278 12.06 -2.51 5.82
C VAL A 278 12.05 -3.94 6.36
N LEU A 279 11.65 -4.11 7.62
CA LEU A 279 11.57 -5.42 8.28
C LEU A 279 10.58 -6.34 7.56
N ALA A 280 9.40 -5.84 7.18
CA ALA A 280 8.42 -6.62 6.43
C ALA A 280 8.99 -7.14 5.10
N ALA A 281 9.69 -6.30 4.33
CA ALA A 281 10.35 -6.72 3.10
C ALA A 281 11.43 -7.79 3.35
N MET A 282 12.24 -7.63 4.40
CA MET A 282 13.26 -8.61 4.79
C MET A 282 12.66 -9.94 5.23
N ILE A 283 11.57 -9.93 5.99
CA ILE A 283 10.84 -11.14 6.42
C ILE A 283 10.31 -11.90 5.19
N LEU A 284 9.71 -11.21 4.21
CA LEU A 284 9.23 -11.85 2.99
C LEU A 284 10.36 -12.50 2.19
N ASP A 285 11.51 -11.83 2.05
CA ASP A 285 12.69 -12.39 1.38
C ASP A 285 13.25 -13.59 2.17
N ALA A 286 13.28 -13.53 3.51
CA ALA A 286 13.74 -14.61 4.37
C ALA A 286 12.83 -15.85 4.28
N ILE A 287 11.51 -15.68 4.35
CA ILE A 287 10.54 -16.76 4.18
C ILE A 287 10.70 -17.35 2.78
N ARG A 288 10.85 -16.53 1.73
CA ARG A 288 11.02 -17.05 0.37
C ARG A 288 12.29 -17.87 0.23
N LYS A 289 13.39 -17.44 0.84
CA LYS A 289 14.65 -18.17 0.86
C LYS A 289 14.48 -19.52 1.54
N LEU A 290 13.78 -19.56 2.68
CA LEU A 290 13.47 -20.80 3.39
C LEU A 290 12.62 -21.75 2.54
N VAL A 291 11.52 -21.27 1.97
CA VAL A 291 10.60 -22.05 1.14
C VAL A 291 11.28 -22.60 -0.12
N THR A 292 12.32 -21.95 -0.64
CA THR A 292 12.99 -22.39 -1.88
C THR A 292 14.30 -23.12 -1.66
N ASP A 293 14.63 -23.52 -0.42
CA ASP A 293 15.91 -24.11 -0.05
C ASP A 293 17.10 -23.26 -0.53
N GLY A 294 16.96 -21.94 -0.47
CA GLY A 294 17.98 -20.98 -0.90
C GLY A 294 18.09 -20.75 -2.40
N LYS A 295 17.28 -21.41 -3.25
CA LYS A 295 17.30 -21.22 -4.71
C LYS A 295 16.91 -19.81 -5.13
N GLU A 296 16.06 -19.15 -4.35
CA GLU A 296 15.73 -17.74 -4.53
C GLU A 296 16.10 -16.95 -3.28
N LYS A 297 16.94 -15.93 -3.46
CA LYS A 297 17.32 -15.03 -2.36
C LYS A 297 16.24 -13.99 -2.04
N THR A 298 15.36 -13.69 -3.00
CA THR A 298 14.37 -12.63 -2.90
C THR A 298 13.05 -13.04 -3.56
N ILE A 299 11.92 -12.64 -2.98
CA ILE A 299 10.59 -12.86 -3.58
C ILE A 299 10.34 -11.92 -4.77
N PHE A 300 10.77 -10.66 -4.65
CA PHE A 300 10.58 -9.63 -5.66
C PHE A 300 11.78 -9.61 -6.61
N SER A 301 11.72 -10.30 -7.75
CA SER A 301 12.74 -10.19 -8.81
C SER A 301 12.17 -9.41 -10.00
N PHE A 302 12.69 -8.21 -10.26
CA PHE A 302 12.26 -7.36 -11.37
C PHE A 302 13.17 -7.45 -12.61
N ARG A 303 14.16 -8.37 -12.61
CA ARG A 303 15.03 -8.70 -13.75
C ARG A 303 14.40 -9.77 -14.64
#